data_AF-A0A961G992-F1
#
_entry.id   AF-A0A961G992-F1
#
_cell.length_a   1.000
_cell.length_b   1.000
_cell.length_c   1.000
_cell.angle_alpha   90.00
_cell.angle_beta   90.00
_cell.angle_gamma   90.00
#
_symmetry.space_group_name_H-M   'P 1'
#
loop_
_entity.id
_entity.type
_entity.pdbx_description
1 polymer ?
#
loop_
_entity_poly.entity_id
_entity_poly.type
_entity_poly.pdbx_seq_one_letter_code
_entity_poly.pdbx_strand_id
1 'polypeptide(L)'
;MADVTTDAPSVPAGDFAADTAVTPVPGAPGTFTADLSEAWKVFYAFGGASMAVALRAAQAGLDRDDLAPVSATAVYAAPVPCGEMTIDTRILRAGRSAAQVTADLRAGGPGERAGETDLHLTAIFGAPHESRLEFCEVTYPEDALPLAESVPPDPMPADSPFAAINYHHQTEWLPARPGGGFRGEGWEPGGPARALAWHRLKETPRLADGTVDPIAYCLPADVIGPAIVAKIGPEMATNPPLLMLSLEISLQFVATTTSPWLLQHTRAHHSANGYAWGSVELWGEDRQLLAFGTQRAHVRPVDISRFAPGGGTA
;
A
#
# COMPACT_ATOMS: atom_id res chain seq x y z
N MET A 1 33.31 -12.51 18.30
CA MET A 1 32.74 -12.69 16.96
C MET A 1 32.10 -14.06 16.92
N ALA A 2 30.82 -14.14 17.25
CA ALA A 2 30.01 -15.32 16.99
C ALA A 2 29.00 -14.87 15.94
N ASP A 3 29.16 -15.45 14.75
CA ASP A 3 28.30 -15.27 13.59
C ASP A 3 26.97 -15.95 13.92
N VAL A 4 25.96 -15.15 14.30
CA VAL A 4 24.59 -15.64 14.42
C VAL A 4 23.94 -15.37 13.08
N THR A 5 24.15 -16.30 12.15
CA THR A 5 23.28 -16.47 10.99
C THR A 5 21.91 -16.89 11.52
N THR A 6 21.02 -15.93 11.73
CA THR A 6 19.59 -16.18 11.92
C THR A 6 19.02 -16.63 10.58
N ASP A 7 18.99 -17.94 10.36
CA ASP A 7 18.38 -18.59 9.21
C ASP A 7 16.85 -18.61 9.38
N ALA A 8 16.26 -17.41 9.47
CA ALA A 8 14.82 -17.27 9.23
C ALA A 8 14.61 -17.57 7.74
N PRO A 9 13.62 -18.40 7.35
CA PRO A 9 13.39 -18.68 5.93
C PRO A 9 13.16 -17.36 5.22
N SER A 10 14.14 -16.93 4.42
CA SER A 10 14.03 -15.70 3.66
C SER A 10 12.91 -15.90 2.67
N VAL A 11 11.78 -15.23 2.87
CA VAL A 11 10.77 -15.14 1.82
C VAL A 11 11.46 -14.58 0.58
N PRO A 12 11.31 -15.21 -0.60
CA PRO A 12 11.94 -14.72 -1.82
C PRO A 12 11.66 -13.23 -2.04
N ALA A 13 12.58 -12.55 -2.73
CA ALA A 13 12.34 -11.18 -3.16
C ALA A 13 11.03 -11.14 -3.96
N GLY A 14 10.11 -10.26 -3.56
CA GLY A 14 8.86 -10.07 -4.26
C GLY A 14 9.09 -9.39 -5.61
N ASP A 15 8.44 -9.89 -6.65
CA ASP A 15 8.34 -9.22 -7.93
C ASP A 15 6.93 -8.65 -8.01
N PHE A 16 6.78 -7.35 -7.74
CA PHE A 16 5.44 -6.76 -7.63
C PHE A 16 4.61 -6.95 -8.91
N ALA A 17 5.23 -6.86 -10.08
CA ALA A 17 4.50 -6.99 -11.34
C ALA A 17 3.99 -8.43 -11.53
N ALA A 18 4.85 -9.42 -11.28
CA ALA A 18 4.49 -10.83 -11.37
C ALA A 18 3.51 -11.27 -10.26
N ASP A 19 3.78 -10.88 -9.01
CA ASP A 19 3.03 -11.29 -7.82
C ASP A 19 1.62 -10.68 -7.77
N THR A 20 1.37 -9.58 -8.49
CA THR A 20 0.03 -8.97 -8.60
C THR A 20 -0.66 -9.28 -9.92
N ALA A 21 0.00 -10.03 -10.82
CA ALA A 21 -0.57 -10.38 -12.12
C ALA A 21 -1.82 -11.24 -11.97
N VAL A 22 -2.74 -11.09 -12.93
CA VAL A 22 -4.03 -11.78 -12.94
C VAL A 22 -4.16 -12.64 -14.19
N THR A 23 -4.77 -13.82 -14.05
CA THR A 23 -5.02 -14.76 -15.15
C THR A 23 -6.52 -14.88 -15.40
N PRO A 24 -7.01 -14.69 -16.64
CA PRO A 24 -8.43 -14.85 -16.93
C PRO A 24 -8.85 -16.32 -16.78
N VAL A 25 -10.04 -16.56 -16.21
CA VAL A 25 -10.59 -17.92 -16.08
C VAL A 25 -11.28 -18.34 -17.39
N PRO A 26 -10.84 -19.42 -18.05
CA PRO A 26 -11.47 -19.87 -19.29
C PRO A 26 -12.96 -20.17 -19.11
N GLY A 27 -13.80 -19.57 -19.95
CA GLY A 27 -15.26 -19.76 -19.91
C GLY A 27 -16.00 -18.93 -18.85
N ALA A 28 -15.31 -18.07 -18.10
CA ALA A 28 -15.92 -17.14 -17.14
C ALA A 28 -15.48 -15.68 -17.44
N PRO A 29 -16.12 -15.01 -18.42
CA PRO A 29 -15.79 -13.62 -18.77
C PRO A 29 -15.90 -12.68 -17.56
N GLY A 30 -14.86 -11.88 -17.34
CA GLY A 30 -14.78 -10.96 -16.21
C GLY A 30 -14.28 -11.60 -14.91
N THR A 31 -14.03 -12.91 -14.87
CA THR A 31 -13.45 -13.58 -13.71
C THR A 31 -11.96 -13.85 -13.94
N PHE A 32 -11.16 -13.54 -12.91
CA PHE A 32 -9.72 -13.67 -12.91
C PHE A 32 -9.25 -14.44 -11.66
N THR A 33 -8.08 -15.05 -11.75
CA THR A 33 -7.34 -15.60 -10.61
C THR A 33 -6.01 -14.89 -10.42
N ALA A 34 -5.53 -14.85 -9.20
CA ALA A 34 -4.19 -14.39 -8.84
C ALA A 34 -3.61 -15.27 -7.73
N ASP A 35 -2.30 -15.21 -7.53
CA ASP A 35 -1.61 -15.84 -6.40
C ASP A 35 -0.65 -14.82 -5.78
N LEU A 36 -1.11 -14.13 -4.73
CA LEU A 36 -0.34 -13.05 -4.13
C LEU A 36 0.73 -13.64 -3.19
N SER A 37 1.99 -13.46 -3.56
CA SER A 37 3.14 -13.91 -2.77
C SER A 37 3.10 -13.47 -1.31
N GLU A 38 3.56 -14.35 -0.42
CA GLU A 38 3.81 -14.07 1.00
C GLU A 38 4.86 -12.95 1.22
N ALA A 39 5.62 -12.57 0.19
CA ALA A 39 6.52 -11.41 0.22
C ALA A 39 5.79 -10.11 0.60
N TRP A 40 4.51 -10.00 0.28
CA TRP A 40 3.67 -8.83 0.54
C TRP A 40 2.90 -8.91 1.87
N LYS A 41 3.26 -9.86 2.72
CA LYS A 41 2.58 -10.06 4.00
C LYS A 41 3.09 -9.12 5.08
N VAL A 42 2.13 -8.62 5.87
CA VAL A 42 2.37 -8.06 7.20
C VAL A 42 1.82 -9.05 8.23
N PHE A 43 0.54 -8.94 8.57
CA PHE A 43 -0.21 -9.98 9.27
C PHE A 43 -1.08 -10.77 8.30
N TYR A 44 -1.67 -10.04 7.37
CA TYR A 44 -2.39 -10.50 6.19
C TYR A 44 -1.66 -9.95 4.95
N ALA A 45 -2.20 -10.15 3.75
CA ALA A 45 -1.75 -9.40 2.59
C ALA A 45 -1.80 -7.90 2.92
N PHE A 46 -0.71 -7.19 2.63
CA PHE A 46 -0.69 -5.74 2.78
C PHE A 46 -1.81 -5.12 1.93
N GLY A 47 -2.55 -4.16 2.50
CA GLY A 47 -3.80 -3.67 1.89
C GLY A 47 -3.57 -3.11 0.49
N GLY A 48 -2.51 -2.33 0.32
CA GLY A 48 -2.08 -1.83 -0.99
C GLY A 48 -1.78 -2.94 -2.01
N ALA A 49 -1.30 -4.10 -1.57
CA ALA A 49 -0.99 -5.22 -2.47
C ALA A 49 -2.28 -5.91 -2.98
N SER A 50 -3.22 -6.19 -2.09
CA SER A 50 -4.52 -6.78 -2.49
C SER A 50 -5.38 -5.79 -3.29
N MET A 51 -5.30 -4.49 -2.99
CA MET A 51 -5.90 -3.44 -3.82
C MET A 51 -5.30 -3.43 -5.23
N ALA A 52 -3.97 -3.60 -5.36
CA ALA A 52 -3.31 -3.66 -6.65
C ALA A 52 -3.76 -4.87 -7.49
N VAL A 53 -3.90 -6.05 -6.88
CA VAL A 53 -4.46 -7.25 -7.55
C VAL A 53 -5.87 -6.97 -8.10
N ALA A 54 -6.77 -6.41 -7.27
CA ALA A 54 -8.12 -6.06 -7.68
C ALA A 54 -8.14 -4.99 -8.79
N LEU A 55 -7.24 -4.01 -8.73
CA LEU A 55 -7.09 -2.98 -9.76
C LEU A 55 -6.57 -3.55 -11.09
N ARG A 56 -5.61 -4.49 -11.04
CA ARG A 56 -5.14 -5.21 -12.24
C ARG A 56 -6.23 -6.05 -12.87
N ALA A 57 -7.05 -6.75 -12.07
CA ALA A 57 -8.22 -7.46 -12.58
C ALA A 57 -9.19 -6.49 -13.27
N ALA A 58 -9.50 -5.35 -12.64
CA ALA A 58 -10.36 -4.33 -13.24
C ALA A 58 -9.80 -3.78 -14.57
N GLN A 59 -8.48 -3.57 -14.66
CA GLN A 59 -7.80 -3.15 -15.88
C GLN A 59 -7.85 -4.23 -16.97
N ALA A 60 -7.53 -5.49 -16.62
CA ALA A 60 -7.56 -6.62 -17.54
C ALA A 60 -8.98 -6.93 -18.04
N GLY A 61 -9.98 -6.82 -17.17
CA GLY A 61 -11.40 -6.99 -17.54
C GLY A 61 -11.93 -5.89 -18.43
N LEU A 62 -11.35 -4.68 -18.36
CA LEU A 62 -11.68 -3.57 -19.24
C LEU A 62 -11.08 -3.74 -20.64
N ASP A 63 -9.86 -4.30 -20.75
CA ASP A 63 -9.14 -4.57 -22.00
C ASP A 63 -9.01 -3.32 -22.90
N ARG A 64 -8.52 -2.23 -22.31
CA ARG A 64 -8.36 -0.91 -22.97
C ARG A 64 -7.04 -0.24 -22.59
N ASP A 65 -5.99 -0.51 -23.37
CA ASP A 65 -4.65 0.04 -23.15
C ASP A 65 -4.55 1.56 -23.37
N ASP A 66 -5.56 2.17 -24.01
CA ASP A 66 -5.64 3.62 -24.20
C ASP A 66 -6.17 4.37 -22.95
N LEU A 67 -6.62 3.64 -21.93
CA LEU A 67 -7.15 4.20 -20.68
C LEU A 67 -6.21 3.89 -19.51
N ALA A 68 -5.69 4.93 -18.87
CA ALA A 68 -4.88 4.84 -17.67
C ALA A 68 -5.76 4.90 -16.40
N PRO A 69 -5.32 4.34 -15.26
CA PRO A 69 -6.03 4.52 -14.00
C PRO A 69 -6.07 5.99 -13.60
N VAL A 70 -7.26 6.50 -13.25
CA VAL A 70 -7.50 7.86 -12.77
C VAL A 70 -7.74 7.85 -11.26
N SER A 71 -8.54 6.89 -10.79
CA SER A 71 -8.78 6.69 -9.36
C SER A 71 -9.19 5.27 -9.06
N ALA A 72 -8.89 4.79 -7.85
CA ALA A 72 -9.35 3.51 -7.36
C ALA A 72 -9.70 3.62 -5.87
N THR A 73 -10.83 3.05 -5.46
CA THR A 73 -11.25 2.98 -4.05
C THR A 73 -11.55 1.54 -3.68
N ALA A 74 -10.86 1.01 -2.68
CA ALA A 74 -11.05 -0.31 -2.11
C ALA A 74 -11.73 -0.22 -0.74
N VAL A 75 -12.76 -1.04 -0.53
CA VAL A 75 -13.37 -1.32 0.77
C VAL A 75 -12.98 -2.73 1.19
N TYR A 76 -12.44 -2.86 2.39
CA TYR A 76 -12.01 -4.13 2.96
C TYR A 76 -13.11 -4.62 3.90
N ALA A 77 -13.84 -5.64 3.48
CA ALA A 77 -14.90 -6.26 4.26
C ALA A 77 -14.35 -7.33 5.22
N ALA A 78 -13.24 -7.96 4.85
CA ALA A 78 -12.53 -8.94 5.67
C ALA A 78 -11.00 -8.86 5.47
N PRO A 79 -10.18 -9.37 6.41
CA PRO A 79 -8.75 -9.49 6.21
C PRO A 79 -8.41 -10.44 5.04
N VAL A 80 -7.62 -9.96 4.08
CA VAL A 80 -7.26 -10.72 2.87
C VAL A 80 -5.94 -11.48 3.11
N PRO A 81 -5.90 -12.83 3.19
CA PRO A 81 -4.64 -13.57 3.25
C PRO A 81 -3.84 -13.46 1.94
N CYS A 82 -2.53 -13.71 1.99
CA CYS A 82 -1.73 -14.01 0.80
C CYS A 82 -2.11 -15.40 0.24
N GLY A 83 -1.76 -15.67 -1.02
CA GLY A 83 -2.07 -16.91 -1.73
C GLY A 83 -3.10 -16.73 -2.83
N GLU A 84 -3.77 -17.82 -3.19
CA GLU A 84 -4.76 -17.85 -4.27
C GLU A 84 -5.94 -16.91 -4.02
N MET A 85 -6.36 -16.23 -5.07
CA MET A 85 -7.46 -15.27 -5.07
C MET A 85 -8.30 -15.44 -6.33
N THR A 86 -9.61 -15.22 -6.20
CA THR A 86 -10.56 -15.09 -7.31
C THR A 86 -11.13 -13.67 -7.32
N ILE A 87 -11.16 -13.05 -8.50
CA ILE A 87 -11.61 -11.67 -8.69
C ILE A 87 -12.68 -11.64 -9.77
N ASP A 88 -13.88 -11.17 -9.43
CA ASP A 88 -14.95 -10.92 -10.39
C ASP A 88 -15.03 -9.45 -10.72
N THR A 89 -14.98 -9.13 -12.01
CA THR A 89 -15.01 -7.76 -12.51
C THR A 89 -16.31 -7.46 -13.21
N ARG A 90 -16.74 -6.20 -13.10
CA ARG A 90 -17.92 -5.71 -13.81
C ARG A 90 -17.65 -4.32 -14.35
N ILE A 91 -17.70 -4.19 -15.67
CA ILE A 91 -17.72 -2.89 -16.34
C ILE A 91 -19.08 -2.24 -16.04
N LEU A 92 -19.07 -1.14 -15.30
CA LEU A 92 -20.27 -0.34 -15.04
C LEU A 92 -20.61 0.52 -16.26
N ARG A 93 -19.58 1.06 -16.92
CA ARG A 93 -19.68 1.87 -18.12
C ARG A 93 -18.32 1.90 -18.84
N ALA A 94 -18.34 1.78 -20.15
CA ALA A 94 -17.17 1.97 -21.01
C ALA A 94 -17.50 2.99 -22.09
N GLY A 95 -17.03 4.23 -21.90
CA GLY A 95 -17.12 5.30 -22.88
C GLY A 95 -15.89 5.37 -23.77
N ARG A 96 -15.85 6.41 -24.62
CA ARG A 96 -14.69 6.69 -25.48
C ARG A 96 -13.46 7.07 -24.65
N SER A 97 -13.61 8.03 -23.74
CA SER A 97 -12.51 8.64 -22.99
C SER A 97 -12.44 8.24 -21.52
N ALA A 98 -13.42 7.48 -21.02
CA ALA A 98 -13.45 7.05 -19.63
C ALA A 98 -14.26 5.77 -19.47
N ALA A 99 -13.86 4.95 -18.50
CA ALA A 99 -14.56 3.74 -18.09
C ALA A 99 -14.60 3.62 -16.56
N GLN A 100 -15.64 2.97 -16.06
CA GLN A 100 -15.83 2.66 -14.65
C GLN A 100 -15.99 1.15 -14.51
N VAL A 101 -15.22 0.56 -13.62
CA VAL A 101 -15.15 -0.89 -13.40
C VAL A 101 -15.17 -1.17 -11.91
N THR A 102 -15.89 -2.22 -11.50
CA THR A 102 -15.78 -2.77 -10.15
C THR A 102 -15.05 -4.10 -10.18
N ALA A 103 -14.38 -4.44 -9.08
CA ALA A 103 -13.75 -5.74 -8.86
C ALA A 103 -14.08 -6.23 -7.44
N ASP A 104 -14.62 -7.43 -7.33
CA ASP A 104 -14.89 -8.14 -6.08
C ASP A 104 -13.84 -9.24 -5.92
N LEU A 105 -12.92 -9.07 -4.97
CA LEU A 105 -11.84 -10.01 -4.67
C LEU A 105 -12.23 -10.90 -3.48
N ARG A 106 -11.94 -12.19 -3.62
CA ARG A 106 -12.09 -13.21 -2.58
C ARG A 106 -10.81 -14.04 -2.48
N ALA A 107 -10.39 -14.35 -1.26
CA ALA A 107 -9.35 -15.34 -1.04
C ALA A 107 -9.87 -16.76 -1.35
N GLY A 108 -9.01 -17.58 -1.93
CA GLY A 108 -9.33 -18.94 -2.36
C GLY A 108 -9.29 -19.12 -3.88
N GLY A 109 -9.00 -20.35 -4.27
CA GLY A 109 -8.90 -20.77 -5.67
C GLY A 109 -10.25 -20.93 -6.37
N PRO A 110 -10.25 -21.02 -7.71
CA PRO A 110 -11.46 -21.14 -8.50
C PRO A 110 -12.28 -22.39 -8.12
N GLY A 111 -13.55 -22.19 -7.76
CA GLY A 111 -14.49 -23.25 -7.39
C GLY A 111 -14.61 -23.52 -5.90
N GLU A 112 -13.78 -22.90 -5.05
CA GLU A 112 -14.10 -22.73 -3.64
C GLU A 112 -15.33 -21.82 -3.53
N ARG A 113 -16.27 -22.18 -2.65
CA ARG A 113 -17.63 -21.59 -2.60
C ARG A 113 -17.59 -20.06 -2.68
N ALA A 114 -18.60 -19.50 -3.34
CA ALA A 114 -18.96 -18.08 -3.38
C ALA A 114 -19.08 -17.49 -1.95
N GLY A 115 -17.94 -17.22 -1.33
CA GLY A 115 -17.82 -16.53 -0.08
C GLY A 115 -18.26 -15.08 -0.25
N GLU A 116 -18.41 -14.40 0.88
CA GLU A 116 -18.59 -12.96 0.88
C GLU A 116 -17.34 -12.30 0.27
N THR A 117 -17.51 -11.14 -0.35
CA THR A 117 -16.40 -10.37 -0.91
C THR A 117 -15.47 -9.94 0.24
N ASP A 118 -14.17 -10.22 0.15
CA ASP A 118 -13.18 -9.75 1.15
C ASP A 118 -12.76 -8.31 0.86
N LEU A 119 -12.61 -7.96 -0.41
CA LEU A 119 -12.27 -6.62 -0.89
C LEU A 119 -13.13 -6.24 -2.10
N HIS A 120 -13.86 -5.13 -1.99
CA HIS A 120 -14.59 -4.53 -3.10
C HIS A 120 -13.86 -3.28 -3.60
N LEU A 121 -13.56 -3.22 -4.89
CA LEU A 121 -12.89 -2.09 -5.52
C LEU A 121 -13.78 -1.45 -6.59
N THR A 122 -13.82 -0.12 -6.61
CA THR A 122 -14.32 0.68 -7.74
C THR A 122 -13.17 1.47 -8.34
N ALA A 123 -12.95 1.34 -9.64
CA ALA A 123 -11.92 2.05 -10.39
C ALA A 123 -12.52 2.88 -11.53
N ILE A 124 -11.83 3.98 -11.82
CA ILE A 124 -12.08 4.84 -12.98
C ILE A 124 -10.80 4.83 -13.81
N PHE A 125 -10.96 4.55 -15.09
CA PHE A 125 -9.92 4.65 -16.10
C PHE A 125 -10.26 5.77 -17.09
N GLY A 126 -9.25 6.46 -17.61
CA GLY A 126 -9.44 7.61 -18.49
C GLY A 126 -8.31 7.80 -19.50
N ALA A 127 -8.65 8.35 -20.66
CA ALA A 127 -7.68 8.80 -21.64
C ALA A 127 -7.25 10.24 -21.32
N PRO A 128 -5.94 10.55 -21.30
CA PRO A 128 -5.48 11.92 -21.16
C PRO A 128 -5.91 12.75 -22.39
N HIS A 129 -6.18 14.03 -22.18
CA HIS A 129 -6.45 14.97 -23.26
C HIS A 129 -5.94 16.37 -22.88
N GLU A 130 -5.67 17.20 -23.89
CA GLU A 130 -5.27 18.59 -23.66
C GLU A 130 -6.37 19.37 -22.93
N SER A 131 -5.98 20.17 -21.94
CA SER A 131 -6.87 21.01 -21.13
C SER A 131 -6.25 22.40 -20.97
N ARG A 132 -7.08 23.44 -20.96
CA ARG A 132 -6.65 24.80 -20.60
C ARG A 132 -6.64 25.05 -19.08
N LEU A 133 -7.10 24.07 -18.31
CA LEU A 133 -7.13 24.10 -16.86
C LEU A 133 -6.13 23.06 -16.35
N GLU A 134 -5.05 23.54 -15.76
CA GLU A 134 -3.98 22.76 -15.16
C GLU A 134 -3.51 23.51 -13.91
N PHE A 135 -3.63 22.88 -12.74
CA PHE A 135 -3.18 23.43 -11.46
C PHE A 135 -3.00 22.29 -10.43
N CYS A 136 -2.17 22.52 -9.42
CA CYS A 136 -2.02 21.64 -8.26
C CYS A 136 -1.98 22.51 -7.00
N GLU A 137 -2.97 22.38 -6.13
CA GLU A 137 -3.07 23.15 -4.88
C GLU A 137 -2.46 22.41 -3.67
N VAL A 138 -2.18 21.11 -3.82
CA VAL A 138 -1.38 20.40 -2.82
C VAL A 138 0.06 20.87 -2.98
N THR A 139 0.70 21.23 -1.88
CA THR A 139 2.06 21.76 -1.89
C THR A 139 3.05 20.71 -1.40
N TYR A 140 4.18 20.58 -2.11
CA TYR A 140 5.30 19.77 -1.66
C TYR A 140 5.73 20.19 -0.23
N PRO A 141 6.02 19.25 0.68
CA PRO A 141 6.46 19.58 2.04
C PRO A 141 7.87 20.20 2.02
N GLU A 142 7.97 21.52 2.15
CA GLU A 142 9.27 22.24 2.12
C GLU A 142 10.21 21.88 3.29
N ASP A 143 9.70 21.24 4.34
CA ASP A 143 10.49 20.72 5.46
C ASP A 143 10.97 19.26 5.25
N ALA A 144 10.71 18.67 4.08
CA ALA A 144 11.21 17.34 3.74
C ALA A 144 12.71 17.38 3.41
N LEU A 145 13.46 16.44 3.99
CA LEU A 145 14.85 16.22 3.63
C LEU A 145 14.96 15.71 2.19
N PRO A 146 15.89 16.24 1.39
CA PRO A 146 16.23 15.65 0.10
C PRO A 146 16.65 14.19 0.24
N LEU A 147 16.38 13.37 -0.78
CA LEU A 147 16.74 11.94 -0.78
C LEU A 147 18.22 11.71 -0.44
N ALA A 148 19.13 12.54 -0.98
CA ALA A 148 20.57 12.45 -0.74
C ALA A 148 21.00 12.74 0.71
N GLU A 149 20.16 13.40 1.50
CA GLU A 149 20.40 13.72 2.91
C GLU A 149 19.65 12.78 3.86
N SER A 150 18.67 12.03 3.34
CA SER A 150 17.92 11.02 4.08
C SER A 150 18.75 9.76 4.28
N VAL A 151 18.84 9.31 5.52
CA VAL A 151 19.58 8.09 5.90
C VAL A 151 18.61 7.00 6.36
N PRO A 152 18.95 5.71 6.19
CA PRO A 152 18.15 4.62 6.73
C PRO A 152 17.98 4.73 8.25
N PRO A 153 16.82 4.30 8.80
CA PRO A 153 16.67 4.22 10.24
C PRO A 153 17.62 3.17 10.83
N ASP A 154 17.92 3.31 12.13
CA ASP A 154 18.61 2.26 12.87
C ASP A 154 17.89 0.91 12.68
N PRO A 155 18.64 -0.20 12.51
CA PRO A 155 18.03 -1.51 12.39
C PRO A 155 17.17 -1.83 13.62
N MET A 156 16.04 -2.49 13.38
CA MET A 156 15.21 -3.01 14.47
C MET A 156 15.98 -4.09 15.25
N PRO A 157 15.77 -4.19 16.57
CA PRO A 157 16.27 -5.32 17.35
C PRO A 157 15.82 -6.65 16.73
N ALA A 158 16.71 -7.66 16.74
CA ALA A 158 16.45 -8.95 16.09
C ALA A 158 15.27 -9.72 16.71
N ASP A 159 14.97 -9.46 17.97
CA ASP A 159 13.83 -10.01 18.72
C ASP A 159 12.54 -9.20 18.54
N SER A 160 12.56 -8.12 17.76
CA SER A 160 11.37 -7.35 17.44
C SER A 160 10.41 -8.18 16.59
N PRO A 161 9.13 -8.28 16.96
CA PRO A 161 8.11 -8.94 16.15
C PRO A 161 7.90 -8.27 14.78
N PHE A 162 8.34 -7.00 14.63
CA PHE A 162 8.25 -6.25 13.39
C PHE A 162 9.46 -6.47 12.45
N ALA A 163 10.55 -7.04 12.96
CA ALA A 163 11.76 -7.32 12.17
C ALA A 163 11.57 -8.47 11.17
N ALA A 164 10.59 -9.35 11.41
CA ALA A 164 10.27 -10.50 10.58
C ALA A 164 9.09 -10.27 9.61
N ILE A 165 8.64 -9.01 9.45
CA ILE A 165 7.56 -8.69 8.51
C ILE A 165 8.09 -8.75 7.07
N ASN A 166 7.55 -9.67 6.26
CA ASN A 166 7.98 -9.91 4.88
C ASN A 166 7.98 -8.65 4.03
N TYR A 167 6.94 -7.81 4.15
CA TYR A 167 6.82 -6.54 3.42
C TYR A 167 8.01 -5.59 3.65
N HIS A 168 8.58 -5.56 4.86
CA HIS A 168 9.75 -4.72 5.16
C HIS A 168 11.01 -5.22 4.44
N HIS A 169 11.06 -6.50 4.06
CA HIS A 169 12.16 -7.04 3.26
C HIS A 169 12.04 -6.69 1.78
N GLN A 170 10.86 -6.28 1.30
CA GLN A 170 10.62 -5.90 -0.12
C GLN A 170 10.72 -4.40 -0.37
N THR A 171 10.79 -3.60 0.70
CA THR A 171 10.74 -2.13 0.63
C THR A 171 11.93 -1.50 1.32
N GLU A 172 12.22 -0.25 0.95
CA GLU A 172 13.17 0.61 1.65
C GLU A 172 12.48 1.90 2.06
N TRP A 173 12.81 2.37 3.26
CA TRP A 173 12.23 3.56 3.87
C TRP A 173 13.35 4.42 4.44
N LEU A 174 13.40 5.67 4.02
CA LEU A 174 14.34 6.66 4.55
C LEU A 174 13.54 7.81 5.15
N PRO A 175 13.57 8.02 6.47
CA PRO A 175 12.94 9.18 7.09
C PRO A 175 13.39 10.48 6.40
N ALA A 176 12.41 11.30 6.03
CA ALA A 176 12.63 12.54 5.29
C ALA A 176 12.36 13.76 6.18
N ARG A 177 12.63 13.65 7.48
CA ARG A 177 12.54 14.76 8.44
C ARG A 177 13.69 14.68 9.46
N PRO A 178 14.30 15.81 9.86
CA PRO A 178 15.26 15.82 10.96
C PRO A 178 14.65 15.27 12.24
N GLY A 179 15.35 14.33 12.91
CA GLY A 179 14.83 13.65 14.11
C GLY A 179 13.65 12.69 13.83
N GLY A 180 13.22 12.53 12.58
CA GLY A 180 12.02 11.79 12.17
C GLY A 180 12.05 10.27 12.35
N GLY A 181 12.96 9.73 13.15
CA GLY A 181 12.97 8.32 13.52
C GLY A 181 11.90 8.00 14.57
N PHE A 182 11.47 6.74 14.62
CA PHE A 182 10.55 6.21 15.64
C PHE A 182 11.06 6.33 17.10
N ARG A 183 12.28 6.86 17.31
CA ARG A 183 13.00 6.92 18.59
C ARG A 183 12.80 8.24 19.36
N GLY A 184 12.01 9.17 18.84
CA GLY A 184 11.54 10.33 19.61
C GLY A 184 12.48 11.53 19.67
N GLU A 185 13.61 11.53 18.95
CA GLU A 185 14.46 12.73 18.83
C GLU A 185 13.70 13.84 18.09
N GLY A 186 13.53 15.01 18.71
CA GLY A 186 12.69 16.06 18.12
C GLY A 186 11.18 15.75 18.12
N TRP A 187 10.75 14.70 18.82
CA TRP A 187 9.33 14.50 19.11
C TRP A 187 8.87 15.48 20.19
N GLU A 188 7.70 16.07 19.97
CA GLU A 188 7.09 17.00 20.90
C GLU A 188 5.74 16.44 21.38
N PRO A 189 5.48 16.40 22.70
CA PRO A 189 4.17 16.03 23.22
C PRO A 189 3.06 16.87 22.57
N GLY A 190 2.07 16.20 21.99
CA GLY A 190 0.96 16.87 21.31
C GLY A 190 1.27 17.35 19.88
N GLY A 191 2.47 17.09 19.35
CA GLY A 191 2.88 17.41 17.98
C GLY A 191 1.97 16.83 16.89
N PRO A 192 2.16 17.20 15.62
CA PRO A 192 1.27 16.80 14.53
C PRO A 192 1.36 15.28 14.28
N ALA A 193 0.22 14.67 13.95
CA ALA A 193 0.17 13.29 13.49
C ALA A 193 0.56 13.24 12.02
N ARG A 194 1.87 13.31 11.75
CA ARG A 194 2.44 13.50 10.42
C ARG A 194 3.77 12.77 10.28
N ALA A 195 4.00 12.13 9.14
CA ALA A 195 5.25 11.48 8.79
C ALA A 195 5.70 11.84 7.36
N LEU A 196 7.01 11.85 7.16
CA LEU A 196 7.68 12.04 5.88
C LEU A 196 8.73 10.94 5.71
N ALA A 197 8.65 10.18 4.62
CA ALA A 197 9.65 9.16 4.30
C ALA A 197 9.78 8.98 2.79
N TRP A 198 11.02 8.87 2.30
CA TRP A 198 11.27 8.32 0.98
C TRP A 198 11.05 6.81 1.03
N HIS A 199 10.26 6.32 0.08
CA HIS A 199 9.90 4.93 -0.06
C HIS A 199 10.27 4.44 -1.45
N ARG A 200 10.73 3.19 -1.52
CA ARG A 200 10.74 2.44 -2.79
C ARG A 200 10.46 0.97 -2.57
N LEU A 201 10.02 0.32 -3.64
CA LEU A 201 10.12 -1.13 -3.79
C LEU A 201 11.54 -1.47 -4.24
N LYS A 202 12.16 -2.48 -3.63
CA LYS A 202 13.52 -2.91 -4.01
C LYS A 202 13.57 -3.35 -5.47
N GLU A 203 12.60 -4.17 -5.86
CA GLU A 203 12.29 -4.48 -7.24
C GLU A 203 11.18 -3.54 -7.72
N THR A 204 11.56 -2.43 -8.34
CA THR A 204 10.60 -1.41 -8.82
C THR A 204 9.95 -1.87 -10.13
N PRO A 205 8.63 -2.08 -10.18
CA PRO A 205 7.92 -2.47 -11.39
C PRO A 205 7.90 -1.31 -12.39
N ARG A 206 8.17 -1.60 -13.66
CA ARG A 206 8.25 -0.59 -14.72
C ARG A 206 7.36 -0.94 -15.90
N LEU A 207 6.80 0.09 -16.51
CA LEU A 207 6.16 0.00 -17.82
C LEU A 207 7.22 0.01 -18.94
N ALA A 208 6.78 -0.27 -20.17
CA ALA A 208 7.66 -0.35 -21.34
C ALA A 208 8.40 0.98 -21.66
N ASP A 209 7.84 2.12 -21.23
CA ASP A 209 8.44 3.45 -21.39
C ASP A 209 9.48 3.79 -20.29
N GLY A 210 9.70 2.87 -19.34
CA GLY A 210 10.64 3.02 -18.24
C GLY A 210 10.08 3.73 -17.01
N THR A 211 8.86 4.24 -17.06
CA THR A 211 8.16 4.79 -15.88
C THR A 211 7.80 3.68 -14.90
N VAL A 212 7.68 4.03 -13.62
CA VAL A 212 7.16 3.15 -12.59
C VAL A 212 5.70 2.84 -12.89
N ASP A 213 5.31 1.57 -12.79
CA ASP A 213 3.91 1.15 -12.93
C ASP A 213 3.03 1.90 -11.90
N PRO A 214 2.08 2.74 -12.34
CA PRO A 214 1.24 3.51 -11.42
C PRO A 214 0.42 2.65 -10.46
N ILE A 215 0.06 1.40 -10.84
CA ILE A 215 -0.67 0.49 -9.93
C ILE A 215 0.18 0.18 -8.69
N ALA A 216 1.51 0.23 -8.79
CA ALA A 216 2.40 0.04 -7.66
C ALA A 216 2.25 1.13 -6.60
N TYR A 217 1.69 2.30 -6.92
CA TYR A 217 1.42 3.37 -5.96
C TYR A 217 0.41 2.97 -4.87
N CYS A 218 -0.39 1.92 -5.10
CA CYS A 218 -1.24 1.34 -4.06
C CYS A 218 -0.45 0.96 -2.80
N LEU A 219 0.81 0.52 -2.94
CA LEU A 219 1.67 0.17 -1.80
C LEU A 219 2.07 1.39 -0.96
N PRO A 220 2.83 2.37 -1.49
CA PRO A 220 3.22 3.54 -0.72
C PRO A 220 2.05 4.44 -0.33
N ALA A 221 0.86 4.29 -0.92
CA ALA A 221 -0.33 5.03 -0.50
C ALA A 221 -1.12 4.37 0.66
N ASP A 222 -0.85 3.10 0.99
CA ASP A 222 -1.46 2.41 2.14
C ASP A 222 -0.63 2.63 3.41
N VAL A 223 -0.57 3.87 3.91
CA VAL A 223 0.45 4.26 4.91
C VAL A 223 -0.01 5.27 5.96
N ILE A 224 -1.08 5.00 6.72
CA ILE A 224 -1.47 5.88 7.85
C ILE A 224 -0.61 5.66 9.11
N GLY A 225 -0.06 4.45 9.27
CA GLY A 225 0.61 4.01 10.50
C GLY A 225 1.74 4.92 10.99
N PRO A 226 2.71 5.31 10.13
CA PRO A 226 3.80 6.18 10.55
C PRO A 226 3.35 7.51 11.15
N ALA A 227 2.27 8.11 10.64
CA ALA A 227 1.74 9.37 11.17
C ALA A 227 1.07 9.19 12.54
N ILE A 228 0.41 8.05 12.78
CA ILE A 228 -0.14 7.70 14.10
C ILE A 228 0.98 7.44 15.09
N VAL A 229 2.02 6.70 14.70
CA VAL A 229 3.18 6.44 15.56
C VAL A 229 3.89 7.75 15.91
N ALA A 230 4.05 8.67 14.94
CA ALA A 230 4.60 10.00 15.20
C ALA A 230 3.76 10.81 16.20
N LYS A 231 2.42 10.65 16.21
CA LYS A 231 1.55 11.31 17.20
C LYS A 231 1.73 10.76 18.61
N ILE A 232 1.84 9.44 18.74
CA ILE A 232 1.98 8.75 20.04
C ILE A 232 3.38 8.99 20.63
N GLY A 233 4.42 8.97 19.78
CA GLY A 233 5.79 9.18 20.22
C GLY A 233 6.37 8.01 21.03
N PRO A 234 7.33 8.29 21.93
CA PRO A 234 8.07 7.27 22.68
C PRO A 234 7.19 6.31 23.50
N GLU A 235 5.98 6.74 23.88
CA GLU A 235 5.02 5.92 24.62
C GLU A 235 4.52 4.69 23.82
N MET A 236 4.78 4.63 22.51
CA MET A 236 4.50 3.44 21.70
C MET A 236 5.26 2.22 22.24
N ALA A 237 6.51 2.38 22.65
CA ALA A 237 7.35 1.29 23.17
C ALA A 237 6.78 0.63 24.44
N THR A 238 5.93 1.36 25.18
CA THR A 238 5.30 0.88 26.42
C THR A 238 3.83 0.45 26.23
N ASN A 239 3.28 0.62 25.03
CA ASN A 239 1.91 0.21 24.70
C ASN A 239 1.89 -1.16 24.00
N PRO A 240 0.79 -1.91 24.12
CA PRO A 240 0.59 -3.08 23.27
C PRO A 240 0.65 -2.66 21.79
N PRO A 241 1.24 -3.48 20.91
CA PRO A 241 1.26 -3.21 19.47
C PRO A 241 -0.13 -2.84 18.95
N LEU A 242 -0.19 -1.85 18.08
CA LEU A 242 -1.43 -1.45 17.42
C LEU A 242 -1.54 -2.18 16.09
N LEU A 243 -2.67 -2.86 15.89
CA LEU A 243 -3.06 -3.33 14.57
C LEU A 243 -3.98 -2.29 13.94
N MET A 244 -3.60 -1.84 12.76
CA MET A 244 -4.38 -0.95 11.91
C MET A 244 -4.89 -1.77 10.73
N LEU A 245 -6.15 -2.16 10.78
CA LEU A 245 -6.80 -2.86 9.68
C LEU A 245 -7.47 -1.82 8.79
N SER A 246 -7.02 -1.73 7.54
CA SER A 246 -7.68 -0.91 6.53
C SER A 246 -9.14 -1.33 6.40
N LEU A 247 -10.03 -0.34 6.40
CA LEU A 247 -11.46 -0.48 6.07
C LEU A 247 -11.74 0.11 4.69
N GLU A 248 -11.02 1.18 4.36
CA GLU A 248 -11.11 1.85 3.06
C GLU A 248 -9.78 2.49 2.71
N ILE A 249 -9.40 2.37 1.43
CA ILE A 249 -8.29 3.08 0.81
C ILE A 249 -8.79 3.66 -0.51
N SER A 250 -8.56 4.95 -0.75
CA SER A 250 -8.89 5.63 -2.00
C SER A 250 -7.66 6.34 -2.55
N LEU A 251 -7.37 6.14 -3.83
CA LEU A 251 -6.25 6.74 -4.54
C LEU A 251 -6.75 7.55 -5.75
N GLN A 252 -6.08 8.67 -6.00
CA GLN A 252 -6.12 9.44 -7.23
C GLN A 252 -4.73 9.40 -7.87
N PHE A 253 -4.66 8.92 -9.10
CA PHE A 253 -3.41 8.84 -9.87
C PHE A 253 -3.26 10.14 -10.66
N VAL A 254 -2.12 10.81 -10.50
CA VAL A 254 -1.91 12.17 -11.03
C VAL A 254 -0.84 12.16 -12.12
N ALA A 255 0.30 11.53 -11.85
CA ALA A 255 1.43 11.50 -12.77
C ALA A 255 2.29 10.25 -12.57
N THR A 256 3.09 9.94 -13.58
CA THR A 256 4.09 8.87 -13.55
C THR A 256 5.48 9.43 -13.30
N THR A 257 6.41 8.61 -12.82
CA THR A 257 7.82 8.97 -12.66
C THR A 257 8.73 7.85 -13.12
N THR A 258 9.96 8.16 -13.50
CA THR A 258 11.02 7.17 -13.74
C THR A 258 11.83 6.86 -12.48
N SER A 259 11.75 7.70 -11.45
CA SER A 259 12.46 7.44 -10.19
C SER A 259 11.81 6.27 -9.45
N PRO A 260 12.60 5.34 -8.87
CA PRO A 260 12.08 4.33 -7.98
C PRO A 260 11.67 4.89 -6.60
N TRP A 261 12.14 6.09 -6.25
CA TRP A 261 11.89 6.71 -4.95
C TRP A 261 10.71 7.67 -5.01
N LEU A 262 9.79 7.49 -4.05
CA LEU A 262 8.62 8.33 -3.86
C LEU A 262 8.67 8.89 -2.45
N LEU A 263 8.50 10.20 -2.29
CA LEU A 263 8.30 10.79 -0.98
C LEU A 263 6.85 10.59 -0.56
N GLN A 264 6.66 9.86 0.52
CA GLN A 264 5.40 9.75 1.22
C GLN A 264 5.26 10.91 2.20
N HIS A 265 4.15 11.63 2.08
CA HIS A 265 3.75 12.65 3.02
C HIS A 265 2.41 12.28 3.65
N THR A 266 2.47 11.63 4.80
CA THR A 266 1.31 11.09 5.49
C THR A 266 0.86 12.03 6.60
N ARG A 267 -0.45 12.23 6.73
CA ARG A 267 -1.09 12.82 7.90
C ARG A 267 -2.22 11.94 8.40
N ALA A 268 -2.29 11.72 9.71
CA ALA A 268 -3.49 11.19 10.35
C ALA A 268 -4.31 12.38 10.87
N HIS A 269 -5.48 12.59 10.28
CA HIS A 269 -6.31 13.76 10.57
C HIS A 269 -7.19 13.56 11.80
N HIS A 270 -7.58 12.32 12.06
CA HIS A 270 -8.45 11.98 13.18
C HIS A 270 -8.19 10.56 13.68
N SER A 271 -8.22 10.37 15.00
CA SER A 271 -8.24 9.06 15.63
C SER A 271 -9.11 9.11 16.89
N ALA A 272 -10.21 8.37 16.88
CA ALA A 272 -11.13 8.26 18.01
C ALA A 272 -12.02 7.02 17.85
N ASN A 273 -12.59 6.54 18.96
CA ASN A 273 -13.58 5.46 18.98
C ASN A 273 -13.13 4.16 18.28
N GLY A 274 -11.82 3.86 18.29
CA GLY A 274 -11.26 2.69 17.62
C GLY A 274 -11.06 2.85 16.11
N TYR A 275 -11.15 4.06 15.56
CA TYR A 275 -10.92 4.34 14.15
C TYR A 275 -9.90 5.44 13.96
N ALA A 276 -9.15 5.36 12.86
CA ALA A 276 -8.31 6.44 12.38
C ALA A 276 -8.59 6.74 10.91
N TRP A 277 -8.42 8.00 10.53
CA TRP A 277 -8.50 8.45 9.15
C TRP A 277 -7.38 9.44 8.84
N GLY A 278 -6.83 9.33 7.64
CA GLY A 278 -5.67 10.09 7.20
C GLY A 278 -5.58 10.21 5.68
N SER A 279 -4.60 10.99 5.24
CA SER A 279 -4.24 11.13 3.84
C SER A 279 -2.75 10.91 3.64
N VAL A 280 -2.39 10.61 2.40
CA VAL A 280 -1.02 10.48 1.92
C VAL A 280 -0.90 11.21 0.59
N GLU A 281 0.17 11.98 0.44
CA GLU A 281 0.57 12.53 -0.85
C GLU A 281 1.84 11.80 -1.27
N LEU A 282 1.89 11.33 -2.51
CA LEU A 282 3.09 10.74 -3.10
C LEU A 282 3.73 11.73 -4.05
N TRP A 283 4.99 12.05 -3.80
CA TRP A 283 5.74 13.03 -4.56
C TRP A 283 6.96 12.41 -5.22
N GLY A 284 7.26 12.84 -6.44
CA GLY A 284 8.53 12.54 -7.10
C GLY A 284 9.69 13.34 -6.51
N GLU A 285 10.92 12.91 -6.80
CA GLU A 285 12.14 13.67 -6.48
C GLU A 285 12.16 15.07 -7.13
N ASP A 286 11.50 15.21 -8.27
CA ASP A 286 11.26 16.45 -9.00
C ASP A 286 10.14 17.33 -8.40
N ARG A 287 9.59 16.94 -7.24
CA ARG A 287 8.46 17.58 -6.55
C ARG A 287 7.15 17.53 -7.33
N GLN A 288 7.02 16.66 -8.32
CA GLN A 288 5.74 16.41 -8.99
C GLN A 288 4.82 15.56 -8.09
N LEU A 289 3.55 15.95 -7.98
CA LEU A 289 2.55 15.10 -7.31
C LEU A 289 2.26 13.88 -8.20
N LEU A 290 2.51 12.68 -7.67
CA LEU A 290 2.32 11.41 -8.38
C LEU A 290 0.95 10.80 -8.08
N ALA A 291 0.56 10.83 -6.80
CA ALA A 291 -0.74 10.36 -6.35
C ALA A 291 -1.17 11.05 -5.05
N PHE A 292 -2.48 11.06 -4.82
CA PHE A 292 -3.06 11.43 -3.54
C PHE A 292 -3.92 10.27 -3.03
N GLY A 293 -3.81 9.94 -1.76
CA GLY A 293 -4.54 8.84 -1.15
C GLY A 293 -5.21 9.23 0.16
N THR A 294 -6.29 8.53 0.50
CA THR A 294 -6.89 8.52 1.83
C THR A 294 -7.00 7.10 2.35
N GLN A 295 -6.90 6.95 3.67
CA GLN A 295 -7.07 5.67 4.34
C GLN A 295 -7.94 5.84 5.57
N ARG A 296 -8.88 4.92 5.76
CA ARG A 296 -9.61 4.71 7.01
C ARG A 296 -9.27 3.33 7.56
N ALA A 297 -8.89 3.29 8.83
CA ALA A 297 -8.51 2.06 9.50
C ALA A 297 -9.29 1.87 10.81
N HIS A 298 -9.58 0.61 11.13
CA HIS A 298 -9.93 0.19 12.48
C HIS A 298 -8.62 -0.01 13.27
N VAL A 299 -8.51 0.66 14.41
CA VAL A 299 -7.33 0.67 15.26
C VAL A 299 -7.65 -0.08 16.55
N ARG A 300 -6.90 -1.15 16.81
CA ARG A 300 -7.06 -1.94 18.04
C ARG A 300 -5.71 -2.39 18.60
N PRO A 301 -5.57 -2.54 19.92
CA PRO A 301 -4.47 -3.29 20.50
C PRO A 301 -4.45 -4.71 19.93
N VAL A 302 -3.26 -5.27 19.71
CA VAL A 302 -3.08 -6.63 19.22
C VAL A 302 -2.09 -7.40 20.09
N ASP A 303 -2.45 -8.65 20.37
CA ASP A 303 -1.53 -9.64 20.90
C ASP A 303 -0.80 -10.30 19.71
N ILE A 304 0.43 -9.86 19.49
CA ILE A 304 1.32 -10.33 18.42
C ILE A 304 1.63 -11.84 18.48
N SER A 305 1.50 -12.47 19.66
CA SER A 305 1.74 -13.91 19.81
C SER A 305 0.77 -14.77 18.99
N ARG A 306 -0.41 -14.23 18.67
CA ARG A 306 -1.42 -14.88 17.82
C ARG A 306 -0.99 -15.03 16.36
N PHE A 307 0.08 -14.34 15.95
CA PHE A 307 0.61 -14.36 14.58
C PHE A 307 2.00 -15.02 14.48
N ALA A 308 2.52 -15.57 15.58
CA ALA A 308 3.77 -16.30 15.58
C ALA A 308 3.65 -17.64 14.82
N PRO A 309 4.71 -18.12 14.16
CA PRO A 309 4.70 -19.44 13.51
C PRO A 309 4.31 -20.53 14.52
N GLY A 310 3.18 -21.21 14.28
CA GLY A 310 2.64 -22.24 15.17
C GLY A 310 1.51 -21.79 16.12
N GLY A 311 1.15 -20.50 16.12
CA GLY A 311 -0.06 -19.98 16.77
C GLY A 311 -1.30 -20.33 15.96
N GLY A 312 -1.82 -21.54 16.14
CA GLY A 312 -3.06 -21.98 15.52
C GLY A 312 -4.23 -21.05 15.85
N THR A 313 -5.11 -20.89 14.86
CA THR A 313 -6.41 -20.22 14.96
C THR A 313 -7.20 -20.65 16.19
N ALA A 314 -7.62 -19.67 16.99
CA ALA A 314 -8.79 -19.76 17.85
C ALA A 314 -9.79 -18.68 17.43
#